data_AF-A0A0C1YGT3-F1
#
_entry.id   AF-A0A0C1YGT3-F1
#
_cell.length_a   1.000
_cell.length_b   1.000
_cell.length_c   1.000
_cell.angle_alpha   90.00
_cell.angle_beta   90.00
_cell.angle_gamma   90.00
#
_symmetry.space_group_name_H-M   'P 1'
#
loop_
_entity.id
_entity.type
_entity.pdbx_description
1 polymer ?
#
loop_
_entity_poly.entity_id
_entity_poly.type
_entity_poly.pdbx_seq_one_letter_code
_entity_poly.pdbx_strand_id
1 'polypeptide(L)'
;MPMTYEAYLDEVTTLLTEMFDMSDEAAIKHVMRVQAADFFTLHDDHPEMRTQERAVQDAKTIFRQIEQSRAHTPPRQSGKRNK
;
A
#
# COMPACT_ATOMS: atom_id res chain seq x y z
N MET A 1 22.57 -5.14 -5.97
CA MET A 1 21.90 -6.44 -5.89
C MET A 1 20.43 -6.15 -5.64
N PRO A 2 19.51 -6.58 -6.51
CA PRO A 2 18.09 -6.43 -6.26
C PRO A 2 17.67 -7.27 -5.06
N MET A 3 16.67 -6.79 -4.33
CA MET A 3 16.05 -7.54 -3.24
C MET A 3 15.28 -8.75 -3.80
N THR A 4 15.10 -9.78 -2.97
CA THR A 4 14.14 -10.84 -3.28
C THR A 4 12.73 -10.26 -3.27
N TYR A 5 11.78 -10.93 -3.92
CA TYR A 5 10.40 -10.47 -3.95
C TYR A 5 9.82 -10.32 -2.53
N GLU A 6 10.00 -11.35 -1.70
CA GLU A 6 9.56 -11.33 -0.30
C GLU A 6 10.23 -10.20 0.51
N ALA A 7 11.56 -10.04 0.36
CA ALA A 7 12.27 -8.97 1.06
C ALA A 7 11.82 -7.58 0.59
N TYR A 8 11.46 -7.44 -0.69
CA TYR A 8 10.94 -6.20 -1.23
C TYR A 8 9.55 -5.87 -0.67
N LEU A 9 8.66 -6.86 -0.56
CA LEU A 9 7.32 -6.67 0.03
C LEU A 9 7.40 -6.35 1.53
N ASP A 10 8.30 -7.01 2.25
CA ASP A 10 8.56 -6.75 3.67
C ASP A 10 9.12 -5.33 3.88
N GLU A 11 10.06 -4.91 3.02
CA GLU A 11 10.61 -3.54 3.03
C GLU A 11 9.53 -2.49 2.75
N VAL A 12 8.68 -2.69 1.74
CA VAL A 12 7.55 -1.77 1.46
C VAL A 12 6.60 -1.69 2.65
N THR A 13 6.35 -2.82 3.33
CA THR A 13 5.48 -2.87 4.52
C THR A 13 6.12 -2.10 5.68
N THR A 14 7.42 -2.30 5.93
CA THR A 14 8.19 -1.57 6.96
C THR A 14 8.21 -0.08 6.67
N LEU A 15 8.46 0.33 5.42
CA LEU A 15 8.46 1.74 5.05
C LEU A 15 7.08 2.39 5.23
N LEU A 16 6.00 1.65 4.99
CA LEU A 16 4.65 2.14 5.23
C LEU A 16 4.38 2.44 6.71
N THR A 17 4.91 1.64 7.63
CA THR A 17 4.76 1.85 9.07
C THR A 17 5.70 2.96 9.55
N GLU A 18 6.97 2.95 9.13
CA GLU A 18 7.97 3.94 9.54
C GLU A 18 7.73 5.34 8.99
N MET A 19 7.32 5.47 7.72
CA MET A 19 7.17 6.77 7.06
C MET A 19 5.85 7.47 7.37
N PHE A 20 4.79 6.70 7.63
CA PHE A 20 3.42 7.21 7.74
C PHE A 20 2.75 6.90 9.08
N ASP A 21 3.49 6.36 10.05
CA ASP A 21 2.98 5.99 11.39
C ASP A 21 1.75 5.07 11.31
N MET A 22 1.75 4.19 10.31
CA MET A 22 0.67 3.25 10.08
C MET A 22 0.91 1.99 10.91
N SER A 23 -0.16 1.39 11.44
CA SER A 23 -0.02 0.10 12.13
C SER A 23 0.39 -1.00 11.16
N ASP A 24 1.21 -1.95 11.64
CA ASP A 24 1.67 -3.11 10.86
C ASP A 24 0.50 -3.85 10.20
N GLU A 25 -0.60 -4.06 10.95
CA GLU A 25 -1.82 -4.71 10.47
C GLU A 25 -2.45 -3.96 9.29
N ALA A 26 -2.46 -2.62 9.34
CA ALA A 26 -2.98 -1.80 8.26
C ALA A 26 -2.04 -1.83 7.05
N ALA A 27 -0.73 -1.70 7.27
CA ALA A 27 0.27 -1.77 6.22
C ALA A 27 0.19 -3.11 5.46
N ILE A 28 0.20 -4.24 6.16
CA ILE A 28 0.07 -5.59 5.58
C ILE A 28 -1.22 -5.71 4.77
N LYS A 29 -2.36 -5.29 5.34
CA LYS A 29 -3.65 -5.36 4.64
C LYS A 29 -3.66 -4.53 3.35
N HIS A 30 -2.99 -3.38 3.35
CA HIS A 30 -2.87 -2.54 2.18
C HIS A 30 -1.95 -3.15 1.12
N VAL A 31 -0.81 -3.70 1.52
CA VAL A 31 0.11 -4.42 0.63
C VAL A 31 -0.60 -5.61 -0.03
N MET A 32 -1.32 -6.43 0.75
CA MET A 32 -2.14 -7.54 0.21
C MET A 32 -3.17 -7.04 -0.81
N ARG A 33 -3.82 -5.89 -0.54
CA ARG A 33 -4.83 -5.32 -1.45
C ARG A 33 -4.23 -4.88 -2.78
N VAL A 34 -3.07 -4.22 -2.76
CA VAL A 34 -2.43 -3.76 -4.00
C VAL A 34 -1.76 -4.91 -4.76
N GLN A 35 -1.28 -5.94 -4.04
CA GLN A 35 -0.80 -7.18 -4.64
C GLN A 35 -1.94 -7.89 -5.41
N ALA A 36 -3.14 -7.96 -4.82
CA ALA A 36 -4.33 -8.48 -5.50
C ALA A 36 -4.85 -7.58 -6.64
N ALA A 37 -4.36 -6.35 -6.75
CA ALA A 37 -4.67 -5.41 -7.84
C ALA A 37 -3.54 -5.36 -8.88
N ASP A 38 -2.67 -6.38 -8.91
CA ASP A 38 -1.57 -6.53 -9.85
C ASP A 38 -0.53 -5.39 -9.80
N PHE A 39 -0.46 -4.63 -8.71
CA PHE A 39 0.45 -3.48 -8.59
C PHE A 39 1.93 -3.90 -8.66
N PHE A 40 2.28 -5.06 -8.10
CA PHE A 40 3.66 -5.55 -8.06
C PHE A 40 4.04 -6.43 -9.25
N THR A 41 3.15 -6.72 -10.19
CA THR A 41 3.41 -7.63 -11.32
C THR A 41 4.65 -7.24 -12.12
N LEU A 42 4.89 -5.93 -12.32
CA LEU A 42 6.07 -5.44 -13.01
C LEU A 42 7.39 -5.82 -12.29
N HIS A 43 7.37 -6.00 -10.96
CA HIS A 43 8.54 -6.40 -10.17
C HIS A 43 8.85 -7.90 -10.28
N ASP A 44 7.87 -8.71 -10.69
CA ASP A 44 8.08 -10.12 -11.01
C ASP A 44 8.89 -10.25 -12.30
N ASP A 45 8.51 -9.48 -13.33
CA ASP A 45 9.20 -9.45 -14.63
C ASP A 45 10.56 -8.73 -14.58
N HIS A 46 10.68 -7.69 -13.75
CA HIS A 46 11.88 -6.86 -13.63
C HIS A 46 12.46 -6.90 -12.20
N PRO A 47 13.22 -7.96 -11.84
CA PRO A 47 13.88 -8.07 -10.54
C PRO A 47 14.77 -6.88 -10.21
N GLU A 48 15.41 -6.28 -11.20
CA GLU A 48 16.28 -5.11 -11.07
C GLU A 48 15.59 -3.88 -10.48
N MET A 49 14.26 -3.80 -10.55
CA MET A 49 13.49 -2.70 -9.96
C MET A 49 13.29 -2.87 -8.45
N ARG A 50 13.55 -4.05 -7.88
CA ARG A 50 13.40 -4.31 -6.44
C ARG A 50 14.55 -3.68 -5.65
N THR A 51 14.61 -2.36 -5.67
CA THR A 51 15.61 -1.54 -4.99
C THR A 51 14.97 -0.78 -3.84
N GLN A 52 15.79 -0.35 -2.88
CA GLN A 52 15.33 0.47 -1.76
C GLN A 52 14.60 1.74 -2.23
N GLU A 53 15.16 2.41 -3.23
CA GLU A 53 14.57 3.64 -3.77
C GLU A 53 13.18 3.39 -4.36
N ARG A 54 13.00 2.25 -5.03
CA ARG A 54 11.70 1.85 -5.57
C ARG A 54 10.71 1.50 -4.47
N ALA A 55 11.14 0.78 -3.44
CA ALA A 55 10.30 0.44 -2.29
C ALA A 55 9.72 1.71 -1.63
N VAL A 56 10.54 2.75 -1.45
CA VAL A 56 10.10 4.06 -0.94
C VAL A 56 9.08 4.73 -1.86
N GLN A 57 9.28 4.67 -3.18
CA GLN A 57 8.33 5.24 -4.14
C GLN A 57 6.98 4.52 -4.14
N ASP A 58 7.02 3.18 -4.07
CA ASP A 58 5.82 2.36 -4.05
C ASP A 58 5.06 2.54 -2.74
N ALA A 59 5.74 2.57 -1.58
CA ALA A 59 5.13 2.88 -0.28
C ALA A 59 4.38 4.22 -0.30
N LYS A 60 5.00 5.29 -0.86
CA LYS A 60 4.33 6.59 -1.04
C LYS A 60 3.12 6.51 -1.95
N THR A 61 3.20 5.73 -3.03
CA THR A 61 2.12 5.57 -4.00
C THR A 61 0.93 4.85 -3.37
N ILE A 62 1.20 3.75 -2.66
CA ILE A 62 0.19 2.99 -1.90
C ILE A 62 -0.48 3.90 -0.87
N PHE A 63 0.29 4.64 -0.07
CA PHE A 63 -0.25 5.56 0.92
C PHE A 63 -1.17 6.62 0.29
N ARG A 64 -0.74 7.22 -0.82
CA ARG A 64 -1.57 8.19 -1.56
C ARG A 64 -2.88 7.56 -2.06
N GLN A 65 -2.84 6.32 -2.55
CA GLN A 65 -4.03 5.61 -3.00
C GLN A 65 -4.99 5.30 -1.85
N ILE A 66 -4.47 5.01 -0.65
CA ILE A 66 -5.26 4.83 0.57
C ILE A 66 -5.98 6.13 0.92
N GLU A 67 -5.25 7.24 0.97
CA GLU A 67 -5.81 8.56 1.32
C GLU A 67 -6.86 9.01 0.30
N GLN A 68 -6.61 8.79 -1.00
CA GLN A 68 -7.61 9.05 -2.04
C GLN A 68 -8.85 8.16 -1.90
N SER A 69 -8.69 6.88 -1.56
CA SER A 69 -9.80 5.96 -1.34
C SER A 69 -10.63 6.36 -0.12
N ARG A 70 -10.00 6.87 0.95
CA ARG A 70 -10.67 7.42 2.13
C ARG A 70 -11.42 8.70 1.83
N ALA A 71 -10.84 9.59 1.02
CA ALA A 71 -11.50 10.82 0.60
C ALA A 71 -12.72 10.58 -0.32
N HIS A 72 -12.73 9.46 -1.05
CA HIS A 72 -13.84 9.09 -1.95
C HIS A 72 -14.96 8.28 -1.30
N THR A 73 -14.88 7.96 -0.01
CA THR A 73 -16.09 7.55 0.73
C THR A 73 -16.91 8.80 1.06
N PRO A 74 -18.08 9.03 0.42
CA PRO A 74 -18.97 10.09 0.86
C PRO A 74 -19.46 9.73 2.28
N PRO A 75 -19.69 10.71 3.17
CA PRO A 75 -20.31 10.42 4.45
C PRO A 75 -21.64 9.73 4.18
N ARG A 76 -21.74 8.44 4.53
CA ARG A 76 -23.00 7.70 4.46
C ARG A 76 -23.91 8.34 5.49
N GLN A 77 -24.72 9.28 5.01
CA GLN A 77 -25.63 10.09 5.80
C GLN A 77 -26.52 9.14 6.61
N SER A 78 -26.25 9.07 7.91
CA SER A 78 -27.05 8.42 8.92
C SER A 78 -28.37 9.19 9.06
N GLY A 79 -29.31 8.92 8.15
CA GLY A 79 -30.66 9.44 8.20
C GLY A 79 -31.64 8.42 8.78
N LYS A 80 -31.58 8.16 10.09
CA LYS A 80 -32.78 7.75 10.82
C LYS A 80 -33.71 8.97 10.88
N ARG A 81 -34.92 8.88 10.32
CA ARG A 81 -36.03 9.76 10.72
C ARG A 81 -37.37 9.06 10.54
N ASN A 82 -38.07 8.94 11.68
CA ASN A 82 -39.35 8.27 11.93
C ASN A 82 -40.48 8.65 10.95
N LYS A 83 -41.39 7.70 10.71
CA LYS A 83 -42.82 7.89 10.99
C LYS A 83 -43.49 6.54 11.22
#